data_AF-A0A822EV85-F1
#
_entry.id   AF-A0A822EV85-F1
#
_cell.length_a   1.000
_cell.length_b   1.000
_cell.length_c   1.000
_cell.angle_alpha   90.00
_cell.angle_beta   90.00
_cell.angle_gamma   90.00
#
_symmetry.space_group_name_H-M   'P 1'
#
loop_
_entity.id
_entity.type
_entity.pdbx_description
1 polymer ?
#
loop_
_entity_poly.entity_id
_entity_poly.type
_entity_poly.pdbx_seq_one_letter_code
_entity_poly.pdbx_strand_id
1 'polypeptide(L)'
;FRTRAPKLPNDMFQFLSDASNAFLKIFRRELENVMKNCKVDGPMSTMGPTLIVFHETQFTEVLRDSFQCQKTAVEQLKERFEKMNLSYDAYSSIEYVGTQTLGGNQTDFNDIKATITATLENNKIRSPRRLSVIFKALKVT
;
A
#
# COMPACT_ATOMS: atom_id res chain seq x y z
N PHE A 1 -1.46 -14.14 -32.84
CA PHE A 1 -0.81 -12.95 -32.24
C PHE A 1 -0.99 -13.00 -30.73
N ARG A 2 0.10 -13.01 -29.95
CA ARG A 2 0.07 -13.05 -28.48
C ARG A 2 0.48 -11.67 -27.98
N THR A 3 -0.48 -10.79 -27.77
CA THR A 3 -0.26 -9.47 -27.16
C THR A 3 0.26 -9.68 -25.74
N ARG A 4 1.56 -9.50 -25.53
CA ARG A 4 2.17 -9.45 -24.19
C ARG A 4 1.82 -8.10 -23.58
N ALA A 5 0.56 -7.91 -23.19
CA ALA A 5 0.22 -6.81 -22.30
C ALA A 5 1.03 -7.00 -20.99
N PRO A 6 1.72 -5.96 -20.49
CA PRO A 6 2.49 -6.07 -19.25
C PRO A 6 1.55 -6.47 -18.10
N LYS A 7 1.98 -7.46 -17.31
CA LYS A 7 1.19 -8.03 -16.19
C LYS A 7 0.78 -6.97 -15.16
N LEU A 8 1.60 -5.94 -14.98
CA LEU A 8 1.30 -4.71 -14.24
C LEU A 8 1.79 -3.54 -15.09
N PRO A 9 0.90 -2.61 -15.52
CA PRO A 9 1.30 -1.50 -16.38
C PRO A 9 2.27 -0.55 -15.67
N ASN A 10 3.23 -0.02 -16.42
CA ASN A 10 4.15 1.01 -15.92
C ASN A 10 3.39 2.23 -15.37
N ASP A 11 2.27 2.58 -15.99
CA ASP A 11 1.43 3.72 -15.60
C ASP A 11 0.88 3.57 -14.18
N MET A 12 0.64 2.34 -13.71
CA MET A 12 0.24 2.10 -12.31
C MET A 12 1.36 2.53 -11.36
N PHE A 13 2.62 2.16 -11.64
CA PHE A 13 3.75 2.54 -10.80
C PHE A 13 3.95 4.06 -10.81
N GLN A 14 3.81 4.70 -11.98
CA GLN A 14 3.88 6.15 -12.08
C GLN A 14 2.79 6.82 -11.22
N PHE A 15 1.54 6.37 -11.36
CA PHE A 15 0.42 6.88 -10.57
C PHE A 15 0.66 6.74 -9.05
N LEU A 16 1.12 5.58 -8.61
CA LEU A 16 1.41 5.32 -7.20
C LEU A 16 2.59 6.16 -6.69
N SER A 17 3.60 6.41 -7.53
CA SER A 17 4.71 7.31 -7.21
C SER A 17 4.25 8.77 -7.12
N ASP A 18 3.40 9.21 -8.04
CA ASP A 18 2.83 10.56 -8.01
C ASP A 18 1.96 10.77 -6.77
N ALA A 19 1.15 9.77 -6.40
CA ALA A 19 0.37 9.78 -5.16
C ALA A 19 1.26 9.84 -3.91
N SER A 20 2.37 9.08 -3.88
CA SER A 20 3.38 9.14 -2.81
C SER A 20 3.97 10.55 -2.69
N ASN A 21 4.42 11.12 -3.81
CA ASN A 21 4.99 12.47 -3.85
C ASN A 21 3.98 13.54 -3.43
N ALA A 22 2.73 13.43 -3.90
CA ALA A 22 1.66 14.35 -3.54
C ALA A 22 1.33 14.27 -2.04
N PHE A 23 1.27 13.07 -1.47
CA PHE A 23 1.05 12.86 -0.04
C PHE A 23 2.14 13.55 0.78
N LEU A 24 3.41 13.30 0.47
CA LEU A 24 4.52 13.94 1.17
C LEU A 24 4.51 15.46 0.97
N LYS A 25 4.20 15.94 -0.23
CA LYS A 25 4.12 17.40 -0.50
C LYS A 25 3.07 18.08 0.38
N ILE A 26 1.92 17.45 0.59
CA ILE A 26 0.80 18.02 1.34
C ILE A 26 1.03 17.90 2.85
N PHE A 27 1.52 16.74 3.31
CA PHE A 27 1.51 16.39 4.74
C PHE A 27 2.90 16.46 5.41
N ARG A 28 3.98 16.79 4.69
CA ARG A 28 5.35 16.78 5.24
C ARG A 28 5.45 17.55 6.55
N ARG A 29 5.00 18.80 6.57
CA ARG A 29 5.11 19.69 7.74
C ARG A 29 4.35 19.12 8.95
N GLU A 30 3.15 18.62 8.73
CA GLU A 30 2.29 18.06 9.75
C GLU A 30 2.89 16.76 10.30
N LEU A 31 3.40 15.89 9.43
CA LEU A 31 4.07 14.67 9.82
C LEU A 31 5.35 14.95 10.61
N GLU A 32 6.17 15.94 10.21
CA GLU A 32 7.40 16.34 10.92
C GLU A 32 7.08 16.84 12.33
N ASN A 33 6.03 17.66 12.45
CA ASN A 33 5.54 18.13 13.74
C ASN A 33 5.06 16.98 14.64
N VAL A 34 4.32 16.02 14.07
CA VAL A 34 3.85 14.84 14.82
C VAL A 34 5.03 13.99 15.28
N MET A 35 6.00 13.70 14.39
CA MET A 35 7.17 12.90 14.75
C MET A 35 7.98 13.55 15.86
N LYS A 36 8.22 14.87 15.78
CA LYS A 36 8.90 15.63 16.83
C LYS A 36 8.14 15.62 18.15
N ASN A 37 6.83 15.86 18.12
CA ASN A 37 6.01 15.96 19.33
C ASN A 37 5.77 14.60 19.99
N CYS A 38 5.65 13.54 19.20
CA CYS A 38 5.44 12.17 19.67
C CYS A 38 6.75 11.42 19.91
N LYS A 39 7.92 12.04 19.66
CA LYS A 39 9.25 11.43 19.78
C LYS A 39 9.34 10.10 19.01
N VAL A 40 8.79 10.09 17.80
CA VAL A 40 8.85 8.94 16.89
C VAL A 40 10.13 9.07 16.10
N ASP A 41 11.08 8.17 16.36
CA ASP A 41 12.32 8.07 15.60
C ASP A 41 12.11 7.21 14.35
N GLY A 42 12.76 7.60 13.24
CA GLY A 42 12.73 6.85 11.99
C GLY A 42 12.43 7.72 10.77
N PRO A 43 12.25 7.10 9.59
CA PRO A 43 11.87 7.82 8.38
C PRO A 43 10.43 8.33 8.46
N MET A 44 10.14 9.39 7.71
CA MET A 44 8.79 9.97 7.58
C MET A 44 7.74 8.95 7.12
N SER A 45 8.18 7.96 6.34
CA SER A 45 7.36 6.83 5.87
C SER A 45 6.72 6.04 7.01
N THR A 46 7.30 6.05 8.21
CA THR A 46 6.75 5.36 9.40
C THR A 46 5.34 5.83 9.75
N MET A 47 5.04 7.10 9.48
CA MET A 47 3.72 7.71 9.71
C MET A 47 2.87 7.76 8.42
N GLY A 48 3.36 7.13 7.36
CA GLY A 48 2.75 7.11 6.05
C GLY A 48 1.58 6.13 5.92
N PRO A 49 0.79 6.24 4.84
CA PRO A 49 -0.27 5.29 4.55
C PRO A 49 0.27 3.90 4.17
N THR A 50 -0.52 2.87 4.41
CA THR A 50 -0.30 1.53 3.82
C THR A 50 -0.84 1.50 2.39
N LEU A 51 -0.04 1.01 1.45
CA LEU A 51 -0.45 0.75 0.08
C LEU A 51 -0.83 -0.73 -0.08
N ILE A 52 -2.05 -1.02 -0.52
CA ILE A 52 -2.48 -2.38 -0.87
C ILE A 52 -2.72 -2.43 -2.37
N VAL A 53 -1.96 -3.27 -3.09
CA VAL A 53 -2.13 -3.49 -4.52
C VAL A 53 -2.95 -4.76 -4.73
N PHE A 54 -4.22 -4.59 -5.05
CA PHE A 54 -5.06 -5.68 -5.51
C PHE A 54 -4.91 -5.85 -7.02
N HIS A 55 -4.58 -7.06 -7.45
CA HIS A 55 -4.32 -7.38 -8.85
C HIS A 55 -5.11 -8.62 -9.26
N GLU A 56 -6.18 -8.39 -9.99
CA GLU A 56 -6.97 -9.46 -10.61
C GLU A 56 -6.44 -9.79 -12.01
N THR A 57 -6.32 -11.08 -12.32
CA THR A 57 -5.97 -11.57 -13.65
C THR A 57 -6.95 -12.65 -14.11
N GLN A 58 -7.08 -12.84 -15.43
CA GLN A 58 -7.84 -13.96 -16.00
C GLN A 58 -6.94 -14.94 -16.75
N PHE A 59 -6.20 -14.42 -17.73
CA PHE A 59 -5.37 -15.23 -18.64
C PHE A 59 -3.88 -15.22 -18.28
N THR A 60 -3.52 -14.56 -17.18
CA THR A 60 -2.14 -14.42 -16.73
C THR A 60 -2.02 -14.84 -15.28
N GLU A 61 -0.83 -15.31 -14.90
CA GLU A 61 -0.51 -15.55 -13.50
C GLU A 61 -0.31 -14.23 -12.76
N VAL A 62 -0.79 -14.20 -11.53
CA VAL A 62 -0.51 -13.17 -10.53
C VAL A 62 0.98 -13.13 -10.17
N LEU A 63 1.45 -12.07 -9.51
CA LEU A 63 2.78 -12.10 -8.91
C LEU A 63 2.78 -13.17 -7.81
N ARG A 64 3.79 -14.02 -7.82
CA ARG A 64 3.98 -15.07 -6.82
C ARG A 64 5.36 -14.95 -6.24
N ASP A 65 5.50 -15.46 -5.03
CA ASP A 65 6.81 -15.61 -4.42
C ASP A 65 7.66 -16.53 -5.31
N SER A 66 8.77 -15.98 -5.78
CA SER A 66 9.67 -16.69 -6.68
C SER A 66 10.64 -17.50 -5.84
N PHE A 67 10.45 -18.82 -5.79
CA PHE A 67 11.41 -19.74 -5.16
C PHE A 67 12.80 -19.69 -5.82
N GLN A 68 12.87 -19.38 -7.11
CA GLN A 68 14.11 -19.28 -7.87
C GLN A 68 14.92 -18.03 -7.53
N CYS A 69 14.24 -16.91 -7.25
CA CYS A 69 14.91 -15.64 -6.93
C CYS A 69 14.82 -15.25 -5.46
N GLN A 70 14.19 -16.08 -4.61
CA GLN A 70 13.91 -15.81 -3.20
C GLN A 70 13.25 -14.45 -2.95
N LYS A 71 12.36 -14.03 -3.87
CA LYS A 71 11.68 -12.73 -3.80
C LYS A 71 10.20 -12.89 -3.60
N THR A 72 9.69 -12.21 -2.60
CA THR A 72 8.24 -12.07 -2.39
C THR A 72 7.60 -11.25 -3.50
N ALA A 73 6.29 -11.37 -3.68
CA ALA A 73 5.56 -10.52 -4.63
C ALA A 73 5.73 -9.02 -4.34
N VAL A 74 5.81 -8.63 -3.06
CA VAL A 74 6.03 -7.24 -2.62
C VAL A 74 7.42 -6.74 -3.00
N GLU A 75 8.46 -7.56 -2.81
CA GLU A 75 9.83 -7.20 -3.23
C GLU A 75 9.92 -7.03 -4.75
N GLN A 76 9.20 -7.84 -5.52
CA GLN A 76 9.12 -7.67 -6.96
C GLN A 76 8.46 -6.33 -7.36
N LEU A 77 7.46 -5.87 -6.60
CA LEU A 77 6.88 -4.53 -6.80
C LEU A 77 7.90 -3.42 -6.49
N LYS A 78 8.61 -3.51 -5.35
CA LYS A 78 9.62 -2.52 -4.96
C LYS A 78 10.74 -2.42 -5.99
N GLU A 79 11.24 -3.55 -6.47
CA GLU A 79 12.22 -3.57 -7.56
C GLU A 79 11.70 -2.93 -8.83
N ARG A 80 10.40 -3.01 -9.10
CA ARG A 80 9.82 -2.38 -10.28
C ARG A 80 9.78 -0.86 -10.13
N PHE A 81 9.45 -0.35 -8.94
CA PHE A 81 9.61 1.08 -8.63
C PHE A 81 11.06 1.53 -8.83
N GLU A 82 12.02 0.80 -8.27
CA GLU A 82 13.45 1.12 -8.36
C GLU A 82 13.98 1.09 -9.79
N LYS A 83 13.64 0.05 -10.57
CA LYS A 83 14.01 -0.06 -11.99
C LYS A 83 13.44 1.07 -12.84
N MET A 84 12.30 1.62 -12.45
CA MET A 84 11.68 2.75 -13.11
C MET A 84 12.13 4.11 -12.54
N ASN A 85 13.00 4.10 -11.53
CA ASN A 85 13.46 5.28 -10.80
C ASN A 85 12.29 6.11 -10.21
N LEU A 86 11.31 5.41 -9.62
CA LEU A 86 10.11 5.98 -9.02
C LEU A 86 10.16 5.90 -7.49
N SER A 87 9.72 6.98 -6.83
CA SER A 87 9.68 7.03 -5.35
C SER A 87 8.41 6.39 -4.81
N TYR A 88 8.57 5.63 -3.73
CA TYR A 88 7.47 5.04 -2.95
C TYR A 88 7.61 5.37 -1.45
N ASP A 89 8.35 6.45 -1.14
CA ASP A 89 8.78 6.79 0.22
C ASP A 89 7.67 7.26 1.14
N ALA A 90 6.50 7.61 0.61
CA ALA A 90 5.35 7.98 1.43
C ALA A 90 4.76 6.78 2.16
N TYR A 91 4.92 5.57 1.64
CA TYR A 91 4.17 4.41 2.14
C TYR A 91 4.87 3.77 3.33
N SER A 92 4.13 3.52 4.41
CA SER A 92 4.64 2.83 5.61
C SER A 92 4.79 1.32 5.38
N SER A 93 3.88 0.75 4.60
CA SER A 93 3.94 -0.65 4.15
C SER A 93 3.32 -0.79 2.75
N ILE A 94 3.73 -1.84 2.05
CA ILE A 94 3.20 -2.21 0.73
C ILE A 94 2.77 -3.67 0.83
N GLU A 95 1.51 -3.94 0.52
CA GLU A 95 0.92 -5.28 0.47
C GLU A 95 0.50 -5.60 -0.96
N TYR A 96 0.61 -6.87 -1.35
CA TYR A 96 0.17 -7.35 -2.65
C TYR A 96 -0.86 -8.46 -2.47
N VAL A 97 -2.01 -8.33 -3.13
CA VAL A 97 -3.07 -9.34 -3.15
C VAL A 97 -3.39 -9.65 -4.60
N GLY A 98 -2.95 -10.81 -5.07
CA GLY A 98 -3.20 -11.28 -6.43
C GLY A 98 -4.27 -12.34 -6.49
N THR A 99 -5.30 -12.16 -7.32
CA THR A 99 -6.35 -13.16 -7.55
C THR A 99 -6.45 -13.49 -9.03
N GLN A 100 -6.48 -14.79 -9.37
CA GLN A 100 -6.71 -15.22 -10.75
C GLN A 100 -8.13 -15.75 -10.92
N THR A 101 -8.97 -15.00 -11.63
CA THR A 101 -10.36 -15.36 -11.94
C THR A 101 -10.41 -16.15 -13.25
N LEU A 102 -10.59 -17.46 -13.17
CA LEU A 102 -10.77 -18.30 -14.35
C LEU A 102 -12.14 -18.04 -14.99
N GLY A 103 -12.17 -17.97 -16.32
CA GLY A 103 -13.34 -17.51 -17.09
C GLY A 103 -14.65 -18.20 -16.68
N GLY A 104 -15.63 -17.40 -16.27
CA GLY A 104 -16.97 -17.85 -15.85
C GLY A 104 -17.22 -17.81 -14.34
N ASN A 105 -16.18 -17.69 -13.51
CA ASN A 105 -16.32 -17.62 -12.06
C ASN A 105 -16.40 -16.17 -11.57
N GLN A 106 -17.05 -15.95 -10.42
CA GLN A 106 -16.98 -14.68 -9.71
C GLN A 106 -15.60 -14.52 -9.07
N THR A 107 -15.06 -13.30 -9.11
CA THR A 107 -13.80 -12.93 -8.46
C THR A 107 -13.91 -13.13 -6.94
N ASP A 108 -12.96 -13.85 -6.36
CA ASP A 108 -12.88 -13.99 -4.91
C ASP A 108 -12.22 -12.76 -4.28
N PHE A 109 -12.97 -12.03 -3.45
CA PHE A 109 -12.50 -10.85 -2.73
C PHE A 109 -12.18 -11.12 -1.26
N ASN A 110 -12.18 -12.38 -0.80
CA ASN A 110 -11.94 -12.69 0.60
C ASN A 110 -10.51 -12.34 1.03
N ASP A 111 -9.51 -12.58 0.16
CA ASP A 111 -8.11 -12.28 0.46
C ASP A 111 -7.86 -10.78 0.65
N ILE A 112 -8.44 -9.94 -0.23
CA ILE A 112 -8.32 -8.49 -0.09
C ILE A 112 -9.08 -7.99 1.15
N LYS A 113 -10.27 -8.54 1.44
CA LYS A 113 -11.03 -8.19 2.66
C LYS A 113 -10.26 -8.55 3.93
N ALA A 114 -9.65 -9.72 3.96
CA ALA A 114 -8.82 -10.17 5.08
C ALA A 114 -7.60 -9.27 5.26
N THR A 115 -6.91 -8.93 4.17
CA THR A 115 -5.75 -8.04 4.18
C THR A 115 -6.11 -6.63 4.66
N ILE A 116 -7.23 -6.07 4.20
CA ILE A 116 -7.74 -4.77 4.65
C ILE A 116 -8.07 -4.82 6.14
N THR A 117 -8.74 -5.88 6.60
CA THR A 117 -9.13 -6.04 8.01
C THR A 117 -7.89 -6.14 8.90
N ALA A 118 -6.91 -6.97 8.53
CA ALA A 118 -5.63 -7.08 9.24
C ALA A 118 -4.88 -5.73 9.29
N THR A 119 -4.90 -4.98 8.19
CA THR A 119 -4.29 -3.63 8.13
C THR A 119 -5.00 -2.64 9.03
N LEU A 120 -6.34 -2.70 9.11
CA LEU A 120 -7.13 -1.82 9.98
C LEU A 120 -6.93 -2.14 11.46
N GLU A 121 -6.80 -3.42 11.81
CA GLU A 121 -6.53 -3.91 13.17
C GLU A 121 -5.09 -3.60 13.63
N ASN A 122 -4.17 -3.42 12.68
CA ASN A 122 -2.80 -3.02 12.98
C ASN A 122 -2.74 -1.58 13.55
N ASN A 123 -2.65 -1.49 14.87
CA ASN A 123 -2.61 -0.22 15.60
C ASN A 123 -1.18 0.28 15.88
N LYS A 124 -0.13 -0.30 15.29
CA LYS A 124 1.27 0.05 15.58
C LYS A 124 1.61 1.53 15.37
N ILE A 125 0.94 2.18 14.43
CA ILE A 125 1.20 3.59 14.04
C ILE A 125 0.10 4.53 14.58
N ARG A 126 -0.96 4.01 15.21
CA ARG A 126 -2.05 4.85 15.73
C ARG A 126 -1.66 5.48 17.05
N SER A 127 -1.62 6.81 17.09
CA SER A 127 -1.43 7.53 18.35
C SER A 127 -2.68 7.41 19.25
N PRO A 128 -2.50 7.23 20.58
CA PRO A 128 -3.60 7.28 21.52
C PRO A 128 -4.34 8.63 21.42
N ARG A 129 -5.64 8.60 21.16
CA ARG A 129 -6.46 9.82 21.14
C ARG A 129 -6.89 10.18 22.55
N ARG A 130 -6.72 11.45 22.94
CA ARG A 130 -7.25 11.94 24.22
C ARG A 130 -8.77 11.77 24.26
N LEU A 131 -9.32 11.33 25.39
CA LEU A 131 -10.76 11.15 25.59
C LEU A 131 -11.57 12.41 25.23
N SER A 132 -11.03 13.60 25.48
CA SER A 132 -11.65 14.86 25.11
C SER A 132 -11.83 15.06 23.60
N VAL A 133 -10.92 14.52 22.77
CA VAL A 133 -11.01 14.55 21.30
C VAL A 133 -12.07 13.56 20.82
N ILE A 134 -12.10 12.36 21.43
CA ILE A 134 -13.11 11.33 21.13
C ILE A 134 -14.51 11.83 21.48
N PHE A 135 -14.67 12.42 22.67
CA PHE A 135 -15.95 12.98 23.12
C PHE A 135 -16.45 14.10 22.21
N LYS A 136 -15.57 14.99 21.74
CA LYS A 136 -15.92 16.02 20.75
C LYS A 136 -16.37 15.44 19.42
N ALA A 137 -15.72 14.39 18.93
CA ALA A 137 -16.11 13.74 17.67
C ALA A 137 -17.47 13.03 17.78
N LEU A 138 -17.75 12.38 18.91
CA LEU A 138 -19.03 11.69 19.14
C LEU A 138 -20.20 12.65 19.40
N LYS A 139 -19.93 13.82 20.00
CA LYS A 139 -20.95 14.83 20.31
C LYS A 139 -21.45 15.61 19.09
N VAL A 140 -20.87 15.42 17.91
CA VAL A 140 -21.32 16.02 16.64
C VAL A 140 -22.41 15.16 15.95
N THR A 141 -22.91 14.13 16.64
CA THR A 141 -24.11 13.38 16.25
C THR A 141 -25.32 13.91 16.99
#